data_AF-A0A645FS21-F1
#
_entry.id   AF-A0A645FS21-F1
#
_cell.length_a   1.000
_cell.length_b   1.000
_cell.length_c   1.000
_cell.angle_alpha   90.00
_cell.angle_beta   90.00
_cell.angle_gamma   90.00
#
_symmetry.space_group_name_H-M   'P 1'
#
loop_
_entity.id
_entity.type
_entity.pdbx_description
1 polymer ?
#
loop_
_entity_poly.entity_id
_entity_poly.type
_entity_poly.pdbx_seq_one_letter_code
_entity_poly.pdbx_strand_id
1 'polypeptide(L)'
;MKLKFKTKSTGKMKTLDSLYVKVNYGYGWLPVVAKAKVDSVFIPLRVDESPFTEILVGVKKAEINSKVKVNYTTATQYVSPACGIKKIYENVTAQLEVSDAVIDLEQNQTQITDENKTHLFLLF
;
A
#
# COMPACT_ATOMS: atom_id res chain seq x y z
N MET A 1 -5.36 3.29 -0.27
CA MET A 1 -4.72 2.68 -1.47
C MET A 1 -4.96 1.17 -1.49
N LYS A 2 -5.28 0.57 -2.64
CA LYS A 2 -5.49 -0.89 -2.75
C LYS A 2 -4.27 -1.62 -3.30
N LEU A 3 -3.85 -2.65 -2.57
CA LEU A 3 -2.80 -3.59 -2.95
C LEU A 3 -3.40 -4.92 -3.40
N LYS A 4 -2.78 -5.56 -4.39
CA LYS A 4 -3.03 -6.95 -4.75
C LYS A 4 -1.72 -7.71 -4.91
N PHE A 5 -1.82 -9.03 -5.04
CA PHE A 5 -0.64 -9.90 -5.03
C PHE A 5 -0.54 -10.72 -6.30
N LYS A 6 0.68 -10.87 -6.82
CA LYS A 6 0.99 -11.74 -7.95
C LYS A 6 2.19 -12.62 -7.63
N THR A 7 2.31 -13.74 -8.32
CA THR A 7 3.51 -14.57 -8.33
C THR A 7 4.53 -13.99 -9.30
N LYS A 8 5.74 -13.64 -8.85
CA LYS A 8 6.76 -12.98 -9.68
C LYS A 8 7.11 -13.77 -10.94
N SER A 9 7.24 -15.08 -10.84
CA SER A 9 7.67 -15.95 -11.96
C SER A 9 6.62 -16.10 -13.06
N THR A 10 5.34 -15.96 -12.76
CA THR A 10 4.24 -16.20 -13.72
C THR A 10 3.42 -14.97 -14.04
N GLY A 11 3.55 -13.90 -13.24
CA GLY A 11 2.70 -12.70 -13.32
C GLY A 11 1.22 -12.95 -12.96
N LYS A 12 0.86 -14.17 -12.53
CA LYS A 12 -0.53 -14.52 -12.20
C LYS A 12 -0.93 -13.99 -10.83
N MET A 13 -2.20 -13.63 -10.70
CA MET A 13 -2.81 -13.24 -9.43
C MET A 13 -2.68 -14.37 -8.40
N LYS A 14 -2.38 -14.00 -7.16
CA LYS A 14 -2.15 -14.93 -6.06
C LYS A 14 -3.00 -14.55 -4.85
N THR A 15 -3.60 -15.55 -4.21
CA THR A 15 -4.15 -15.42 -2.85
C THR A 15 -3.08 -15.86 -1.87
N LEU A 16 -2.80 -15.03 -0.87
CA LEU A 16 -1.84 -15.34 0.18
C LEU A 16 -2.53 -16.09 1.32
N ASP A 17 -1.86 -17.11 1.86
CA ASP A 17 -2.37 -17.85 3.02
C ASP A 17 -2.46 -16.95 4.25
N SER A 18 -1.47 -16.07 4.44
CA SER A 18 -1.55 -14.99 5.41
C SER A 18 -0.74 -13.76 5.01
N LEU A 19 -1.15 -12.62 5.55
CA LEU A 19 -0.52 -11.32 5.31
C LEU A 19 -0.55 -10.48 6.57
N TYR A 20 0.60 -9.88 6.87
CA TYR A 20 0.80 -8.93 7.95
C TYR A 20 1.39 -7.67 7.37
N VAL A 21 0.78 -6.52 7.67
CA VAL A 21 1.26 -5.22 7.21
C VAL A 21 1.35 -4.27 8.38
N LYS A 22 2.49 -3.59 8.49
CA LYS A 22 2.68 -2.44 9.36
C LYS A 22 2.92 -1.19 8.52
N VAL A 23 2.46 -0.04 9.00
CA VAL A 23 2.65 1.25 8.34
C VAL A 23 3.26 2.23 9.32
N ASN A 24 4.21 3.03 8.84
CA ASN A 24 4.78 4.13 9.61
C ASN A 24 4.08 5.44 9.25
N TYR A 25 3.26 5.94 10.17
CA TYR A 25 2.57 7.23 10.03
C TYR A 25 3.35 8.41 10.61
N GLY A 26 4.63 8.23 10.97
CA GLY A 26 5.51 9.27 11.52
C GLY A 26 5.79 9.14 13.02
N TYR A 27 5.10 8.24 13.71
CA TYR A 27 5.23 8.00 15.16
C TYR A 27 5.51 6.52 15.48
N GLY A 28 6.01 5.78 14.49
CA GLY A 28 6.38 4.36 14.62
C GLY A 28 5.52 3.41 13.80
N TRP A 29 5.86 2.12 13.87
CA TRP A 29 5.22 1.06 13.09
C TRP A 29 3.91 0.60 13.72
N LEU A 30 2.79 0.85 13.04
CA LEU A 30 1.47 0.41 13.47
C LEU A 30 1.00 -0.78 12.61
N PRO A 31 0.57 -1.91 13.21
CA PRO A 31 -0.06 -2.98 12.45
C PRO A 31 -1.42 -2.54 11.92
N VAL A 32 -1.62 -2.64 10.60
CA VAL A 32 -2.86 -2.24 9.92
C VAL A 32 -3.56 -3.41 9.22
N VAL A 33 -2.83 -4.50 8.96
CA VAL A 33 -3.38 -5.74 8.40
C VAL A 33 -2.80 -6.94 9.14
N ALA A 34 -3.69 -7.85 9.52
CA ALA A 34 -3.39 -9.23 9.89
C ALA A 34 -4.54 -10.09 9.39
N LYS A 35 -4.38 -10.76 8.23
CA LYS A 35 -5.45 -11.52 7.56
C LYS A 35 -4.93 -12.84 7.01
N ALA A 36 -5.81 -13.83 6.95
CA ALA A 36 -5.59 -15.10 6.26
C ALA A 36 -6.39 -15.15 4.95
N LYS A 37 -5.94 -15.95 3.97
CA LYS A 37 -6.61 -16.18 2.67
C LYS A 37 -7.02 -14.88 1.98
N VAL A 38 -6.04 -14.03 1.68
CA VAL A 38 -6.27 -12.66 1.20
C VAL A 38 -5.69 -12.45 -0.20
N ASP A 39 -6.48 -11.86 -1.09
CA ASP A 39 -6.10 -11.53 -2.47
C ASP A 39 -5.85 -10.02 -2.69
N SER A 40 -6.30 -9.20 -1.75
CA SER A 40 -6.22 -7.75 -1.79
C SER A 40 -6.40 -7.12 -0.41
N VAL A 41 -5.79 -5.95 -0.21
CA VAL A 41 -5.96 -5.15 1.01
C VAL A 41 -5.98 -3.66 0.71
N PHE A 42 -6.68 -2.91 1.56
CA PHE A 42 -6.58 -1.46 1.58
C PHE A 42 -5.54 -1.04 2.63
N ILE A 43 -4.57 -0.24 2.21
CA ILE A 43 -3.58 0.38 3.07
C ILE A 43 -3.89 1.87 3.18
N PRO A 44 -4.10 2.41 4.40
CA PRO A 44 -4.22 3.84 4.61
C PRO A 44 -2.86 4.50 4.39
N LEU A 45 -2.83 5.58 3.63
CA LEU A 45 -1.65 6.44 3.49
C LEU A 45 -1.66 7.52 4.57
N ARG A 46 -0.52 8.16 4.83
CA ARG A 46 -0.47 9.32 5.71
C ARG A 46 -1.29 10.45 5.13
N VAL A 47 -2.06 11.09 6.00
CA VAL A 47 -2.91 12.25 5.69
C VAL A 47 -2.26 13.58 6.08
N ASP A 48 -1.08 13.54 6.70
CA ASP A 48 -0.29 14.73 7.00
C ASP A 48 0.41 15.25 5.73
N GLU A 49 1.34 16.20 5.90
CA GLU A 49 2.09 16.81 4.79
C GLU A 49 3.35 16.02 4.43
N SER A 50 3.49 14.77 4.91
CA SER A 50 4.60 13.90 4.52
C SER A 50 4.45 13.44 3.07
N PRO A 51 5.49 13.56 2.22
CA PRO A 51 5.42 13.18 0.80
C PRO A 51 5.51 11.67 0.57
N PHE A 52 5.53 10.86 1.63
CA PHE A 52 5.59 9.40 1.54
C PHE A 52 5.00 8.70 2.76
N THR A 53 4.65 7.43 2.55
CA THR A 53 4.31 6.45 3.58
C THR A 53 5.22 5.23 3.46
N GLU A 54 5.80 4.77 4.56
CA GLU A 54 6.55 3.50 4.60
C GLU A 54 5.65 2.35 5.07
N ILE A 55 5.81 1.20 4.45
CA ILE A 55 5.00 0.01 4.67
C ILE A 55 5.94 -1.18 4.86
N LEU A 56 5.76 -1.93 5.94
CA LEU A 56 6.41 -3.23 6.14
C LEU A 56 5.40 -4.35 5.84
N VAL A 57 5.84 -5.34 5.08
CA VAL A 57 5.03 -6.48 4.65
C VAL A 57 5.70 -7.78 5.08
N GLY A 58 4.88 -8.74 5.51
CA GLY A 58 5.30 -10.08 5.87
C GLY A 58 4.20 -11.10 5.63
N VAL A 59 4.59 -12.34 5.32
CA VAL A 59 3.66 -13.49 5.20
C VAL A 59 3.60 -14.32 6.48
N LYS A 60 4.38 -13.96 7.51
CA LYS A 60 4.33 -14.53 8.85
C LYS A 60 4.32 -13.40 9.89
N LYS A 61 3.66 -13.62 11.03
CA LYS A 61 3.54 -12.61 12.09
C LYS A 61 4.89 -12.18 12.69
N ALA A 62 5.84 -13.11 12.75
CA ALA A 62 7.17 -12.88 13.33
C ALA A 62 8.16 -12.21 12.36
N GLU A 63 7.90 -12.24 11.05
CA GLU A 63 8.83 -11.81 9.99
C GLU A 63 8.10 -10.82 9.08
N ILE A 64 8.15 -9.53 9.42
CA ILE A 64 7.50 -8.44 8.67
C ILE A 64 8.59 -7.44 8.26
N ASN A 65 9.42 -7.83 7.30
CA ASN A 65 10.67 -7.13 6.98
C ASN A 65 10.69 -6.47 5.60
N SER A 66 9.86 -6.92 4.65
CA SER A 66 9.85 -6.30 3.31
C SER A 66 9.39 -4.85 3.42
N LYS A 67 10.27 -3.91 3.08
CA LYS A 67 9.98 -2.48 3.20
C LYS A 67 9.65 -1.88 1.85
N VAL A 68 8.44 -1.36 1.74
CA VAL A 68 7.92 -0.63 0.58
C VAL A 68 7.74 0.83 0.98
N LYS A 69 8.34 1.74 0.23
CA LYS A 69 8.11 3.18 0.36
C LYS A 69 7.21 3.65 -0.76
N VAL A 70 6.11 4.30 -0.40
CA VAL A 70 5.14 4.87 -1.34
C VAL A 70 5.25 6.38 -1.28
N ASN A 71 5.73 7.01 -2.35
CA ASN A 71 5.83 8.45 -2.48
C ASN A 71 4.61 8.99 -3.24
N TYR A 72 4.19 10.21 -2.91
CA TYR A 72 3.05 10.88 -3.54
C TYR A 72 3.08 12.39 -3.30
N THR A 73 2.36 13.12 -4.14
CA THR A 73 1.96 14.51 -3.88
C THR A 73 0.51 14.53 -3.42
N THR A 74 0.14 15.54 -2.63
CA THR A 74 -1.23 15.67 -2.14
C THR A 74 -1.87 16.95 -2.63
N ALA A 75 -3.12 16.86 -3.04
CA ALA A 75 -3.98 18.00 -3.36
C ALA A 75 -5.26 17.93 -2.53
N THR A 76 -5.96 19.05 -2.40
CA THR A 76 -7.26 19.12 -1.72
C THR A 76 -8.32 19.60 -2.69
N GLN A 77 -9.46 18.91 -2.71
CA GLN A 77 -10.62 19.27 -3.50
C GLN A 77 -11.80 19.51 -2.59
N TYR A 78 -12.43 20.68 -2.70
CA TYR A 78 -13.71 20.92 -2.05
C TYR A 78 -14.81 20.12 -2.74
N VAL A 79 -15.61 19.40 -1.96
CA VAL A 79 -16.69 18.55 -2.48
C VAL A 79 -18.04 19.25 -2.33
N SER A 80 -18.43 19.58 -1.10
CA SER A 80 -19.68 20.28 -0.77
C SER A 80 -19.69 20.69 0.70
N PRO A 81 -20.65 21.53 1.16
CA PRO A 81 -20.74 21.88 2.59
C PRO A 81 -20.98 20.65 3.49
N ALA A 82 -21.70 19.65 2.99
CA ALA A 82 -22.01 18.44 3.75
C ALA A 82 -20.87 17.41 3.76
N CYS A 83 -20.07 17.34 2.70
CA CYS A 83 -19.00 16.36 2.54
C CYS A 83 -17.59 16.93 2.83
N GLY A 84 -17.45 18.25 2.90
CA GLY A 84 -16.20 18.94 3.22
C GLY A 84 -15.15 18.88 2.10
N ILE A 85 -13.90 18.71 2.49
CA ILE A 85 -12.72 18.68 1.62
C ILE A 85 -12.22 17.24 1.51
N LYS A 86 -11.99 16.78 0.28
CA LYS A 86 -11.34 15.50 -0.03
C LYS A 86 -9.86 15.72 -0.28
N LYS A 87 -8.99 14.95 0.38
CA LYS A 87 -7.56 14.88 0.06
C LYS A 87 -7.36 13.87 -1.08
N ILE A 88 -6.61 14.28 -2.10
CA ILE A 88 -6.30 13.50 -3.30
C ILE A 88 -4.81 13.20 -3.30
N TYR A 89 -4.45 11.97 -3.63
CA TYR A 89 -3.07 11.54 -3.78
C TYR A 89 -2.74 11.37 -5.27
N GLU A 90 -1.68 12.05 -5.70
CA GLU A 90 -1.23 12.09 -7.08
C GLU A 90 0.25 11.70 -7.16
N ASN A 91 0.72 11.39 -8.38
CA ASN A 91 2.10 11.00 -8.64
C ASN A 91 2.59 9.86 -7.73
N VAL A 92 1.67 8.92 -7.44
CA VAL A 92 1.93 7.78 -6.56
C VAL A 92 2.93 6.86 -7.22
N THR A 93 4.07 6.69 -6.54
CA THR A 93 5.15 5.80 -6.95
C THR A 93 5.55 4.92 -5.78
N ALA A 94 5.86 3.66 -6.04
CA ALA A 94 6.29 2.72 -5.02
C ALA A 94 7.70 2.21 -5.30
N GLN A 95 8.49 2.08 -4.24
CA GLN A 95 9.84 1.55 -4.29
C GLN A 95 9.99 0.45 -3.23
N LEU A 96 10.59 -0.68 -3.60
CA LEU A 96 10.98 -1.72 -2.66
C LEU A 96 12.37 -1.37 -2.13
N GLU A 97 12.46 -0.94 -0.88
CA GLU A 97 13.72 -0.59 -0.23
C GLU A 97 14.40 -1.82 0.39
N VAL A 98 13.60 -2.76 0.89
CA VAL A 98 14.08 -4.04 1.42
C VAL A 98 13.25 -5.17 0.83
N SER A 99 13.92 -6.03 0.07
CA SER A 99 13.35 -7.26 -0.48
C SER A 99 13.46 -8.40 0.55
N ASP A 100 12.36 -9.11 0.80
CA ASP A 100 12.31 -10.30 1.67
C ASP A 100 11.16 -11.20 1.17
N ALA A 101 10.01 -11.23 1.84
CA ALA A 101 8.82 -11.90 1.33
C ALA A 101 8.28 -11.29 0.03
N VAL A 102 8.30 -9.95 -0.08
CA VAL A 102 8.02 -9.23 -1.33
C VAL A 102 9.33 -9.14 -2.10
N ILE A 103 9.32 -9.69 -3.31
CA ILE A 103 10.49 -9.77 -4.18
C ILE A 103 10.60 -8.55 -5.08
N ASP A 104 9.46 -8.05 -5.56
CA ASP A 104 9.41 -6.92 -6.48
C ASP A 104 8.02 -6.24 -6.47
N LEU A 105 7.88 -5.12 -7.17
CA LEU A 105 6.68 -4.31 -7.25
C LEU A 105 6.25 -4.09 -8.70
N GLU A 106 4.94 -3.98 -8.93
CA GLU A 106 4.39 -3.55 -10.21
C GLU A 106 3.37 -2.44 -9.98
N GLN A 107 3.69 -1.23 -10.43
CA GLN A 107 2.81 -0.07 -10.36
C GLN A 107 1.72 -0.17 -11.44
N ASN A 108 0.46 -0.04 -11.04
CA ASN A 108 -0.68 -0.09 -11.97
C ASN A 108 -1.31 1.29 -12.19
N GLN A 109 -1.37 2.12 -11.15
CA GLN A 109 -1.95 3.46 -11.22
C GLN A 109 -1.14 4.45 -10.40
N THR A 110 -0.94 5.65 -10.92
CA THR A 110 -0.17 6.73 -10.27
C THR A 110 -1.04 7.77 -9.58
N GLN A 111 -2.35 7.56 -9.52
CA GLN A 111 -3.30 8.46 -8.85
C GLN A 111 -4.30 7.63 -8.04
N ILE A 112 -4.71 8.14 -6.89
CA ILE A 112 -5.72 7.51 -6.02
C ILE A 112 -6.96 8.41 -6.02
N THR A 113 -7.73 8.34 -7.11
CA THR A 113 -9.02 9.04 -7.23
C THR A 113 -10.19 8.14 -6.80
N ASP A 114 -10.07 6.84 -7.07
CA ASP A 114 -10.97 5.75 -6.67
C ASP A 114 -10.18 4.64 -5.99
N GLU A 115 -10.40 4.47 -4.70
CA GLU A 115 -9.67 3.51 -3.89
C GLU A 115 -9.94 2.05 -4.29
N ASN A 116 -11.07 1.77 -4.96
CA ASN A 116 -11.46 0.40 -5.33
C ASN A 116 -10.58 -0.20 -6.43
N LYS A 117 -9.93 0.64 -7.23
CA LYS A 117 -8.99 0.21 -8.27
C LYS A 117 -7.70 -0.29 -7.64
N THR A 118 -7.02 -1.22 -8.31
CA THR A 118 -5.73 -1.72 -7.82
C THR A 118 -4.64 -0.75 -8.21
N HIS A 119 -3.84 -0.30 -7.24
CA HIS A 119 -2.84 0.74 -7.46
C HIS A 119 -1.45 0.14 -7.59
N LEU A 120 -1.15 -0.86 -6.76
CA LEU A 120 0.16 -1.49 -6.67
C LEU A 120 -0.02 -2.99 -6.50
N PHE A 121 0.73 -3.76 -7.27
CA PHE A 121 0.89 -5.19 -7.05
C PHE A 121 2.19 -5.47 -6.31
N LEU A 122 2.11 -6.29 -5.27
CA LEU A 122 3.28 -6.86 -4.61
C LEU A 122 3.57 -8.22 -5.27
N LEU A 123 4.80 -8.42 -5.72
CA LEU A 123 5.24 -9.65 -6.37
C LEU A 123 5.92 -10.53 -5.32
N PHE A 124 5.35 -11.72 -5.11
CA PHE A 124 5.85 -12.77 -4.21
C PHE A 124 6.39 -13.97 -4.98
#